data_AF-A0A0P9M784-F1
#
_entry.id   AF-A0A0P9M784-F1
#
_cell.length_a   1.000
_cell.length_b   1.000
_cell.length_c   1.000
_cell.angle_alpha   90.00
_cell.angle_beta   90.00
_cell.angle_gamma   90.00
#
_symmetry.space_group_name_H-M   'P 1'
#
loop_
_entity.id
_entity.type
_entity.pdbx_description
1 polymer ?
#
loop_
_entity_poly.entity_id
_entity_poly.type
_entity_poly.pdbx_seq_one_letter_code
_entity_poly.pdbx_strand_id
1 'polypeptide(L)'
;MSQRTFGEIGGVEANAQGKYENGDRAPKADYLAAVAAKGVDVLYVLTGTRTPVPVDNLSVLEEKILCNYRVLGKDDQDAIRRLTTTIAELSGPVSRTEKLP
;
A
#
# COMPACT_ATOMS: atom_id res chain seq x y z
N MET A 1 12.11 -8.77 -12.03
CA MET A 1 13.45 -8.14 -11.89
C MET A 1 14.47 -9.21 -11.55
N SER A 2 15.74 -9.00 -11.90
CA SER A 2 16.84 -9.93 -11.57
C SER A 2 17.61 -9.49 -10.31
N GLN A 3 18.35 -10.40 -9.67
CA GLN A 3 19.24 -10.07 -8.53
C GLN A 3 20.27 -9.00 -8.89
N ARG A 4 20.83 -9.05 -10.11
CA ARG A 4 21.75 -8.03 -10.61
C ARG A 4 21.08 -6.66 -10.64
N THR A 5 19.87 -6.58 -11.17
CA THR A 5 19.11 -5.32 -11.25
C THR A 5 18.82 -4.73 -9.86
N PHE A 6 18.48 -5.57 -8.89
CA PHE A 6 18.27 -5.13 -7.50
C PHE A 6 19.57 -4.67 -6.83
N GLY A 7 20.65 -5.43 -7.06
CA GLY A 7 21.97 -5.03 -6.61
C GLY A 7 22.36 -3.65 -7.13
N GLU A 8 22.25 -3.43 -8.44
CA GLU A 8 22.55 -2.14 -9.08
C GLU A 8 21.73 -0.99 -8.49
N ILE A 9 20.42 -1.17 -8.28
CA ILE A 9 19.57 -0.14 -7.65
C ILE A 9 20.06 0.21 -6.25
N GLY A 10 20.42 -0.80 -5.46
CA GLY A 10 20.87 -0.61 -4.09
C GLY A 10 22.37 -0.32 -3.96
N GLY A 11 23.10 -0.16 -5.06
CA GLY A 11 24.54 0.10 -5.06
C GLY A 11 25.40 -1.07 -4.57
N VAL A 12 24.94 -2.30 -4.76
CA VAL A 12 25.63 -3.54 -4.34
C VAL A 12 25.76 -4.55 -5.47
N GLU A 13 26.70 -5.48 -5.33
CA GLU A 13 26.85 -6.59 -6.28
C GLU A 13 25.68 -7.58 -6.21
N ALA A 14 25.41 -8.29 -7.31
CA ALA A 14 24.35 -9.31 -7.38
C ALA A 14 24.50 -10.41 -6.31
N ASN A 15 25.74 -10.77 -5.96
CA ASN A 15 26.03 -11.71 -4.87
C ASN A 15 25.57 -11.18 -3.51
N ALA A 16 25.71 -9.87 -3.26
CA ALA A 16 25.23 -9.27 -2.01
C ALA A 16 23.70 -9.33 -1.93
N GLN A 17 23.00 -9.10 -3.05
CA GLN A 17 21.55 -9.28 -3.12
C GLN A 17 21.14 -10.73 -2.81
N GLY A 18 21.85 -11.72 -3.37
CA GLY A 18 21.61 -13.13 -3.05
C GLY A 18 21.78 -13.45 -1.56
N LYS A 19 22.76 -12.83 -0.90
CA LYS A 19 22.97 -12.94 0.57
C LYS A 19 21.88 -12.26 1.41
N TYR A 20 21.14 -11.32 0.84
CA TYR A 20 19.98 -10.72 1.50
C TYR A 20 18.78 -11.64 1.39
N GLU A 21 18.56 -12.21 0.21
CA GLU A 21 17.42 -13.08 -0.08
C GLU A 21 17.48 -14.42 0.67
N ASN A 22 18.68 -14.95 0.91
CA ASN A 22 18.86 -16.19 1.67
C ASN A 22 18.96 -15.98 3.20
N GLY A 23 18.95 -14.73 3.67
CA GLY A 23 19.03 -14.38 5.09
C GLY A 23 20.44 -14.41 5.72
N ASP A 24 21.50 -14.69 4.95
CA ASP A 24 22.88 -14.72 5.46
C ASP A 24 23.37 -13.34 5.92
N ARG A 25 22.79 -12.27 5.35
CA ARG A 25 23.16 -10.89 5.65
C ARG A 25 21.94 -9.98 5.58
N ALA A 26 21.88 -8.99 6.46
CA ALA A 26 20.89 -7.92 6.35
C ALA A 26 21.36 -6.80 5.40
N PRO A 27 20.47 -6.23 4.56
CA PRO A 27 20.78 -5.03 3.78
C PRO A 27 20.99 -3.82 4.71
N LYS A 28 21.83 -2.87 4.26
CA LYS A 28 22.03 -1.61 4.97
C LYS A 28 20.89 -0.62 4.69
N ALA A 29 20.76 0.40 5.53
CA ALA A 29 19.76 1.45 5.37
C ALA A 29 19.84 2.14 4.00
N ASP A 30 21.04 2.44 3.49
CA ASP A 30 21.21 3.10 2.18
C ASP A 30 20.68 2.25 1.01
N TYR A 31 20.88 0.93 1.09
CA TYR A 31 20.31 -0.02 0.12
C TYR A 31 18.78 0.03 0.18
N LEU A 32 18.20 -0.02 1.38
CA LEU A 32 16.75 0.03 1.59
C LEU A 32 16.15 1.35 1.08
N ALA A 33 16.80 2.48 1.33
CA ALA A 33 16.38 3.78 0.83
C ALA A 33 16.39 3.84 -0.70
N ALA A 34 17.43 3.29 -1.34
CA ALA A 34 17.56 3.29 -2.79
C ALA A 34 16.47 2.43 -3.48
N VAL A 35 16.16 1.26 -2.92
CA VAL A 35 15.05 0.43 -3.44
C VAL A 35 13.68 1.02 -3.13
N ALA A 36 13.52 1.73 -2.00
CA ALA A 36 12.29 2.45 -1.68
C ALA A 36 11.95 3.51 -2.73
N ALA A 37 12.97 4.25 -3.20
CA ALA A 37 12.81 5.22 -4.29
C ALA A 37 12.39 4.60 -5.63
N LYS A 38 12.51 3.27 -5.77
CA LYS A 38 12.00 2.49 -6.91
C LYS A 38 10.64 1.83 -6.65
N GLY A 39 9.98 2.19 -5.54
CA GLY A 39 8.64 1.71 -5.18
C GLY A 39 8.61 0.45 -4.34
N VAL A 40 9.74 0.02 -3.77
CA VAL A 40 9.76 -1.10 -2.83
C VAL A 40 9.21 -0.67 -1.48
N ASP A 41 8.22 -1.40 -0.98
CA ASP A 41 7.66 -1.22 0.37
C ASP A 41 8.66 -1.75 1.41
N VAL A 42 9.53 -0.87 1.92
CA VAL A 42 10.58 -1.24 2.89
C VAL A 42 9.98 -1.73 4.22
N LEU A 43 8.83 -1.21 4.66
CA LEU A 43 8.17 -1.70 5.87
C LEU A 43 7.79 -3.17 5.70
N TYR A 44 7.22 -3.51 4.55
CA TYR A 44 6.88 -4.90 4.23
C TYR A 44 8.12 -5.79 4.17
N VAL A 45 9.20 -5.31 3.55
CA VAL A 45 10.48 -6.05 3.47
C VAL A 45 11.02 -6.36 4.87
N LEU A 46 10.92 -5.42 5.81
CA LEU A 46 11.49 -5.58 7.15
C LEU A 46 10.59 -6.34 8.14
N THR A 47 9.27 -6.19 8.00
CA THR A 47 8.32 -6.61 9.04
C THR A 47 7.26 -7.60 8.57
N GLY A 48 7.18 -7.85 7.26
CA GLY A 48 6.07 -8.58 6.63
C GLY A 48 4.74 -7.82 6.64
N THR A 49 4.68 -6.63 7.24
CA THR A 49 3.47 -5.78 7.27
C THR A 49 3.54 -4.77 6.15
N ARG A 50 2.52 -4.75 5.29
CA ARG A 50 2.42 -3.75 4.21
C ARG A 50 2.32 -2.36 4.82
N THR A 51 3.00 -1.38 4.22
CA THR A 51 2.78 0.02 4.54
C THR A 51 1.29 0.32 4.28
N PRO A 52 0.52 0.74 5.31
CA PRO A 52 -0.84 1.21 5.07
C PRO A 52 -0.75 2.32 4.02
N VAL A 53 -1.64 2.28 3.02
CA VAL A 53 -1.69 3.33 1.99
C VAL A 53 -1.66 4.67 2.73
N PRO A 54 -0.62 5.50 2.54
CA PRO A 54 -0.55 6.79 3.19
C PRO A 54 -1.82 7.53 2.84
N VAL A 55 -2.62 7.87 3.84
CA VAL A 55 -3.78 8.75 3.64
C VAL A 55 -3.24 10.19 3.64
N ASP A 56 -2.29 10.44 2.74
CA ASP A 56 -1.69 11.75 2.59
C ASP A 56 -2.73 12.66 1.92
N ASN A 57 -2.84 13.89 2.41
CA ASN A 57 -3.79 14.91 1.94
C ASN A 57 -5.27 14.65 2.22
N LEU A 58 -5.62 14.04 3.36
CA LEU A 58 -6.99 14.18 3.85
C LEU A 58 -7.33 15.66 4.04
N SER A 59 -8.42 16.09 3.43
CA SER A 59 -9.04 17.36 3.78
C SER A 59 -9.46 17.36 5.25
N VAL A 60 -9.59 18.55 5.83
CA VAL A 60 -10.08 18.74 7.21
C VAL A 60 -11.44 18.03 7.42
N LEU A 61 -12.26 17.94 6.37
CA LEU A 61 -13.55 17.26 6.44
C LEU A 61 -13.37 15.74 6.55
N GLU A 62 -12.51 15.15 5.72
CA GLU A 62 -12.28 13.70 5.75
C GLU A 62 -11.60 13.27 7.06
N GLU A 63 -10.68 14.09 7.59
CA GLU A 63 -10.08 13.85 8.90
C GLU A 63 -11.15 13.81 10.01
N LYS A 64 -12.06 14.79 10.04
CA LYS A 64 -13.17 14.83 11.00
C LYS A 64 -14.10 13.62 10.87
N ILE A 65 -14.39 13.18 9.65
CA ILE A 65 -15.22 11.99 9.41
C ILE A 65 -14.54 10.75 10.01
N LEU A 66 -13.24 10.58 9.79
CA LEU A 66 -12.49 9.45 10.35
C LEU A 66 -12.42 9.49 11.87
N CYS A 67 -12.17 10.65 12.46
CA CYS A 67 -12.17 10.83 13.92
C CYS A 67 -13.53 10.43 14.52
N ASN A 68 -14.63 10.90 13.94
CA ASN A 68 -15.97 10.55 14.39
C ASN A 68 -16.25 9.06 14.22
N TYR A 69 -15.91 8.49 13.07
CA TYR A 69 -16.10 7.06 12.79
C TYR A 69 -15.41 6.16 13.83
N ARG A 70 -14.18 6.50 14.21
CA ARG A 70 -13.37 5.69 15.14
C ARG A 70 -13.93 5.59 16.57
N VAL A 71 -14.73 6.56 17.00
CA VAL A 71 -15.33 6.57 18.36
C VAL A 71 -16.71 5.93 18.42
N LEU A 72 -17.30 5.57 17.28
CA LEU A 72 -18.61 4.92 17.22
C LEU A 72 -18.56 3.47 17.72
N GLY A 73 -19.73 2.96 18.13
CA GLY A 73 -19.91 1.54 18.41
C GLY A 73 -19.80 0.69 17.14
N LYS A 74 -19.54 -0.62 17.31
CA LYS A 74 -19.36 -1.54 16.17
C LYS A 74 -20.55 -1.58 15.22
N ASP A 75 -21.77 -1.60 15.76
CA ASP A 75 -22.99 -1.66 14.95
C ASP A 75 -23.13 -0.43 14.05
N ASP A 76 -22.81 0.76 14.57
CA ASP A 76 -22.83 2.01 13.80
C ASP A 76 -21.70 2.06 12.76
N GLN A 77 -20.51 1.58 13.12
CA GLN A 77 -19.39 1.45 12.18
C GLN A 77 -19.71 0.52 11.00
N ASP A 78 -20.38 -0.60 11.28
CA ASP A 78 -20.79 -1.58 10.28
C ASP A 78 -21.89 -1.02 9.37
N ALA A 79 -22.86 -0.30 9.93
CA ALA A 79 -23.89 0.38 9.17
C ALA A 79 -23.31 1.42 8.20
N ILE A 80 -22.41 2.29 8.69
CA ILE A 80 -21.73 3.30 7.86
C ILE A 80 -20.91 2.62 6.76
N ARG A 81 -20.13 1.57 7.10
CA ARG A 81 -19.33 0.83 6.12
C ARG A 81 -20.20 0.27 5.00
N ARG A 82 -21.31 -0.37 5.34
CA ARG A 82 -22.24 -0.94 4.36
C ARG A 82 -22.79 0.15 3.43
N LEU A 83 -23.24 1.27 3.99
CA LEU A 83 -23.80 2.37 3.25
C LEU A 83 -22.78 3.01 2.29
N THR A 84 -21.57 3.30 2.77
CA THR A 84 -20.49 3.86 1.94
C THR A 84 -20.11 2.92 0.80
N THR A 85 -19.99 1.61 1.05
CA THR A 85 -19.71 0.62 0.01
C THR A 85 -20.80 0.59 -1.06
N THR A 86 -22.08 0.49 -0.65
CA THR A 86 -23.19 0.43 -1.60
C THR A 86 -23.27 1.70 -2.46
N ILE A 87 -23.09 2.88 -1.86
CA ILE A 87 -23.10 4.13 -2.63
C ILE A 87 -21.92 4.21 -3.60
N ALA A 88 -20.72 3.78 -3.19
CA ALA A 88 -19.55 3.76 -4.06
C ALA A 88 -19.73 2.81 -5.25
N GLU A 89 -20.29 1.61 -5.03
CA GLU A 89 -20.62 0.66 -6.09
C GLU A 89 -21.65 1.21 -7.08
N LEU A 90 -22.67 1.92 -6.58
CA LEU A 90 -23.70 2.56 -7.41
C LEU A 90 -23.18 3.80 -8.16
N SER A 91 -22.14 4.44 -7.64
CA SER A 91 -21.53 5.65 -8.24
C SER A 91 -20.40 5.35 -9.22
N GLY A 92 -19.97 4.09 -9.32
CA GLY A 92 -19.05 3.63 -10.37
C GLY A 92 -19.67 3.72 -11.76
N PRO A 93 -18.88 3.69 -12.85
CA PRO A 93 -19.42 3.81 -14.20
C PRO A 93 -20.39 2.66 -14.47
N VAL A 94 -21.66 3.03 -14.67
CA VAL A 94 -22.67 2.21 -15.36
C VAL A 94 -22.00 1.58 -16.57
N SER A 95 -21.95 0.25 -16.59
CA SER A 95 -21.79 -0.53 -17.81
C SER A 95 -22.84 -0.04 -18.82
N ARG A 96 -22.47 0.95 -19.63
CA ARG A 96 -23.22 1.41 -20.79
C ARG A 96 -23.00 0.40 -21.91
N THR A 97 -23.46 -0.83 -21.68
CA THR A 97 -23.77 -1.75 -22.76
C THR A 97 -25.28 -1.69 -22.93
N GLU A 98 -25.72 -0.66 -23.63
CA GLU A 98 -26.99 -0.70 -24.34
C GLU A 98 -26.99 -1.97 -25.21
N LYS A 99 -28.05 -2.77 -25.07
CA LYS A 99 -28.38 -3.84 -26.00
C LYS A 99 -28.73 -3.24 -27.36
N LEU A 100 -28.03 -3.73 -28.39
CA LEU A 100 -28.48 -4.14 -29.74
C LEU A 100 -29.23 -3.12 -30.64
N PRO A 101 -29.03 -3.20 -31.97
CA PRO A 101 -29.54 -4.33 -32.77
C PRO A 101 -28.47 -5.21 -33.44
#